data_AF-A0A7K4B249-F1
#
_entry.id   AF-A0A7K4B249-F1
#
_cell.length_a   1.000
_cell.length_b   1.000
_cell.length_c   1.000
_cell.angle_alpha   90.00
_cell.angle_beta   90.00
_cell.angle_gamma   90.00
#
_symmetry.space_group_name_H-M   'P 1'
#
loop_
_entity.id
_entity.type
_entity.pdbx_description
1 polymer ?
#
loop_
_entity_poly.entity_id
_entity_poly.type
_entity_poly.pdbx_seq_one_letter_code
_entity_poly.pdbx_strand_id
1 'polypeptide(L)'
;MTTQMHPVNSAVQALVSMMEDCGISESPVLLTPDYDLSRCAYENGVPIKVVFGGRSAVFVADEIISATTRASFMNNARLNKVSQRAAAAGISNAVTGFLCTSRRLHACEKEEHAACRAELSRKIQGKKIYCCGDMADARKLAGNSLVDRPEDADIILVTGDGLTRDDAVLLSEIPAEKLLYLGPSTV
;
A
#
# COMPACT_ATOMS: atom_id res chain seq x y z
N MET A 1 -25.42 -12.02 4.53
CA MET A 1 -24.54 -11.16 3.71
C MET A 1 -23.40 -10.72 4.60
N THR A 2 -22.24 -11.36 4.49
CA THR A 2 -21.03 -10.90 5.18
C THR A 2 -20.66 -9.58 4.53
N THR A 3 -20.72 -8.47 5.26
CA THR A 3 -20.27 -7.17 4.75
C THR A 3 -18.80 -7.32 4.36
N GLN A 4 -18.48 -7.12 3.09
CA GLN A 4 -17.10 -7.23 2.63
C GLN A 4 -16.24 -6.18 3.31
N MET A 5 -15.13 -6.63 3.86
CA MET A 5 -14.19 -5.78 4.57
C MET A 5 -13.17 -5.24 3.58
N HIS A 6 -12.95 -3.93 3.65
CA HIS A 6 -11.93 -3.26 2.86
C HIS A 6 -10.53 -3.86 3.15
N PRO A 7 -9.65 -4.07 2.14
CA PRO A 7 -8.35 -4.72 2.34
C PRO A 7 -7.50 -4.13 3.47
N VAL A 8 -7.43 -2.80 3.57
CA VAL A 8 -6.73 -2.11 4.67
C VAL A 8 -7.33 -2.44 6.04
N ASN A 9 -8.66 -2.54 6.17
CA ASN A 9 -9.29 -2.93 7.43
C ASN A 9 -8.95 -4.39 7.79
N SER A 10 -8.91 -5.28 6.80
CA SER A 10 -8.48 -6.67 6.98
C SER A 10 -7.03 -6.75 7.48
N ALA A 11 -6.12 -5.98 6.88
CA ALA A 11 -4.72 -5.91 7.27
C ALA A 11 -4.55 -5.35 8.70
N VAL A 12 -5.28 -4.29 9.05
CA VAL A 12 -5.30 -3.73 10.41
C VAL A 12 -5.78 -4.75 11.42
N GLN A 13 -6.86 -5.48 11.13
CA GLN A 13 -7.39 -6.49 12.05
C GLN A 13 -6.37 -7.61 12.30
N ALA A 14 -5.69 -8.08 11.26
CA ALA A 14 -4.63 -9.09 11.40
C ALA A 14 -3.45 -8.56 12.24
N LEU A 15 -3.06 -7.31 12.02
CA LEU A 15 -1.96 -6.67 12.74
C LEU A 15 -2.25 -6.47 14.23
N VAL A 16 -3.44 -5.97 14.57
CA VAL A 16 -3.82 -5.67 15.96
C VAL A 16 -3.72 -6.93 16.83
N SER A 17 -4.22 -8.07 16.34
CA SER A 17 -4.09 -9.35 17.04
C SER A 17 -2.63 -9.71 17.34
N MET A 18 -1.72 -9.51 16.38
CA MET A 18 -0.29 -9.77 16.59
C MET A 18 0.35 -8.80 17.59
N MET A 19 -0.09 -7.54 17.62
CA MET A 19 0.46 -6.53 18.52
C MET A 19 0.11 -6.78 19.98
N GLU A 20 -1.12 -7.25 20.25
CA GLU A 20 -1.59 -7.60 21.59
C GLU A 20 -0.72 -8.71 22.19
N ASP A 21 -0.42 -9.74 21.42
CA ASP A 21 0.45 -10.85 21.84
C ASP A 21 1.90 -10.41 22.12
N CYS A 22 2.37 -9.35 21.46
CA CYS A 22 3.74 -8.84 21.60
C CYS A 22 3.90 -7.73 22.64
N GLY A 23 2.81 -7.24 23.24
CA GLY A 23 2.85 -6.15 24.24
C GLY A 23 3.29 -4.80 23.67
N ILE A 24 3.13 -4.56 22.37
CA ILE A 24 3.58 -3.32 21.68
C ILE A 24 2.45 -2.34 21.38
N SER A 25 1.23 -2.64 21.80
CA SER A 25 0.00 -1.89 21.50
C SER A 25 0.06 -0.41 21.87
N GLU A 26 0.75 -0.08 22.97
CA GLU A 26 0.83 1.28 23.50
C GLU A 26 1.99 2.10 22.95
N SER A 27 2.83 1.51 22.10
CA SER A 27 3.99 2.22 21.53
C SER A 27 3.55 3.32 20.56
N PRO A 28 4.18 4.51 20.62
CA PRO A 28 3.81 5.62 19.75
C PRO A 28 4.22 5.35 18.30
N VAL A 29 3.40 5.84 17.39
CA VAL A 29 3.67 5.91 15.95
C VAL A 29 3.71 7.37 15.53
N LEU A 30 4.77 7.76 14.83
CA LEU A 30 4.93 9.11 14.31
C LEU A 30 4.77 9.08 12.80
N LEU A 31 3.90 9.94 12.27
CA LEU A 31 3.71 10.17 10.84
C LEU A 31 4.20 11.57 10.52
N THR A 32 5.14 11.70 9.59
CA THR A 32 5.74 12.99 9.24
C THR A 32 5.99 13.05 7.73
N PRO A 33 5.48 14.08 7.02
CA PRO A 33 5.83 14.32 5.62
C PRO A 33 7.34 14.55 5.48
N ASP A 34 7.96 13.92 4.49
CA ASP A 34 9.41 14.01 4.28
C ASP A 34 9.73 14.03 2.78
N TYR A 35 9.84 15.25 2.24
CA TYR A 35 9.97 15.52 0.81
C TYR A 35 11.34 15.14 0.22
N ASP A 36 12.31 14.82 1.07
CA ASP A 36 13.65 14.42 0.65
C ASP A 36 13.73 12.90 0.37
N LEU A 37 12.68 12.15 0.74
CA LEU A 37 12.62 10.71 0.49
C LEU A 37 12.38 10.38 -0.99
N SER A 38 13.10 9.37 -1.47
CA SER A 38 12.83 8.73 -2.75
C SER A 38 11.38 8.22 -2.80
N ARG A 39 10.72 8.43 -3.93
CA ARG A 39 9.38 7.89 -4.22
C ARG A 39 9.49 6.72 -5.19
N CYS A 40 8.61 5.72 -5.01
CA CYS A 40 8.49 4.64 -5.98
C CYS A 40 8.11 5.20 -7.36
N ALA A 41 8.66 4.61 -8.43
CA ALA A 41 8.37 5.02 -9.81
C ALA A 41 6.87 4.92 -10.20
N TYR A 42 6.10 4.13 -9.46
CA TYR A 42 4.68 3.87 -9.73
C TYR A 42 3.73 4.65 -8.85
N GLU A 43 4.22 5.35 -7.83
CA GLU A 43 3.38 6.08 -6.87
C GLU A 43 3.46 7.58 -7.14
N ASN A 44 2.34 8.26 -6.89
CA ASN A 44 2.20 9.71 -6.99
C ASN A 44 1.67 10.27 -5.66
N GLY A 45 2.10 11.47 -5.31
CA GLY A 45 1.74 12.16 -4.06
C GLY A 45 2.93 12.50 -3.18
N VAL A 46 2.63 12.82 -1.92
CA VAL A 46 3.57 13.25 -0.88
C VAL A 46 4.08 12.02 -0.10
N PRO A 47 5.41 11.78 -0.05
CA PRO A 47 5.99 10.76 0.82
C PRO A 47 5.81 11.13 2.30
N ILE A 48 5.27 10.19 3.07
CA ILE A 48 5.06 10.30 4.51
C ILE A 48 5.85 9.19 5.18
N LYS A 49 6.79 9.59 6.03
CA LYS A 49 7.56 8.69 6.87
C LYS A 49 6.74 8.31 8.09
N VAL A 50 6.65 7.01 8.35
CA VAL A 50 6.00 6.44 9.53
C VAL A 50 7.06 5.75 10.37
N VAL A 51 7.19 6.14 11.65
CA VAL A 51 8.21 5.61 12.56
C VAL A 51 7.54 4.89 13.72
N PHE A 52 7.99 3.66 13.99
CA PHE A 52 7.53 2.81 15.09
C PHE A 52 8.68 1.92 15.58
N GLY A 53 8.92 1.89 16.89
CA GLY A 53 9.93 0.99 17.50
C GLY A 53 11.35 1.14 16.92
N GLY A 54 11.72 2.33 16.46
CA GLY A 54 13.01 2.59 15.80
C GLY A 54 13.10 2.12 14.34
N ARG A 55 12.05 1.51 13.80
CA ARG A 55 11.91 1.23 12.36
C ARG A 55 11.08 2.32 11.69
N SER A 56 11.26 2.45 10.38
CA SER A 56 10.45 3.32 9.55
C SER A 56 9.89 2.60 8.34
N ALA A 57 8.72 3.05 7.90
CA ALA A 57 8.17 2.77 6.59
C ALA A 57 7.81 4.09 5.91
N VAL A 58 7.63 4.04 4.60
CA VAL A 58 7.22 5.19 3.78
C VAL A 58 6.02 4.77 2.98
N PHE A 59 4.97 5.59 3.05
CA PHE A 59 3.85 5.50 2.12
C PHE A 59 3.66 6.85 1.44
N VAL A 60 2.93 6.84 0.33
CA VAL A 60 2.61 8.03 -0.44
C VAL A 60 1.12 8.31 -0.33
N ALA A 61 0.76 9.57 -0.12
CA ALA A 61 -0.63 10.01 -0.11
C ALA A 61 -0.81 11.35 -0.84
N ASP A 62 -2.02 11.60 -1.34
CA ASP A 62 -2.36 12.88 -1.97
C ASP A 62 -2.50 14.02 -0.95
N GLU A 63 -2.92 13.69 0.27
CA GLU A 63 -3.04 14.62 1.39
C GLU A 63 -1.80 14.59 2.29
N ILE A 64 -1.39 15.76 2.80
CA ILE A 64 -0.31 15.86 3.80
C ILE A 64 -0.84 15.33 5.14
N ILE A 65 -0.26 14.23 5.62
CA ILE A 65 -0.62 13.61 6.91
C ILE A 65 0.54 13.80 7.89
N SER A 66 0.27 14.46 9.01
CA SER A 66 1.20 14.60 10.14
C SER A 66 0.48 14.31 11.44
N ALA A 67 0.97 13.35 12.21
CA ALA A 67 0.32 12.91 13.44
C ALA A 67 1.28 12.16 14.37
N THR A 68 0.99 12.19 15.67
CA THR A 68 1.51 11.22 16.64
C THR A 68 0.33 10.44 17.19
N THR A 69 0.36 9.11 17.06
CA THR A 69 -0.74 8.22 17.43
C THR A 69 -0.20 6.91 18.03
N ARG A 70 -1.07 5.92 18.22
CA ARG A 70 -0.71 4.54 18.58
C ARG A 70 -1.33 3.60 17.56
N ALA A 71 -0.65 2.51 17.23
CA ALA A 71 -1.20 1.52 16.30
C ALA A 71 -2.46 0.83 16.85
N SER A 72 -2.58 0.68 18.19
CA SER A 72 -3.78 0.15 18.84
C SER A 72 -5.05 0.98 18.59
N PHE A 73 -4.91 2.27 18.29
CA PHE A 73 -6.06 3.13 17.95
C PHE A 73 -6.72 2.77 16.63
N MET A 74 -6.07 1.96 15.80
CA MET A 74 -6.69 1.41 14.59
C MET A 74 -7.68 0.29 14.90
N ASN A 75 -7.65 -0.29 16.10
CA ASN A 75 -8.57 -1.36 16.50
C ASN A 75 -10.02 -0.87 16.47
N ASN A 76 -10.87 -1.52 15.68
CA ASN A 76 -12.26 -1.14 15.42
C ASN A 76 -12.46 0.29 14.88
N ALA A 77 -11.40 0.94 14.38
CA ALA A 77 -11.52 2.26 13.79
C ALA A 77 -12.30 2.22 12.48
N ARG A 78 -13.20 3.19 12.29
CA ARG A 78 -13.91 3.37 11.02
C ARG A 78 -13.02 4.15 10.04
N LEU A 79 -12.27 3.44 9.22
CA LEU A 79 -11.40 4.00 8.18
C LEU A 79 -12.20 4.41 6.94
N ASN A 80 -13.04 5.44 7.09
CA ASN A 80 -14.01 5.86 6.07
C ASN A 80 -13.40 6.79 5.01
N LYS A 81 -12.25 7.39 5.28
CA LYS A 81 -11.57 8.32 4.36
C LYS A 81 -10.32 7.68 3.77
N VAL A 82 -10.00 8.06 2.54
CA VAL A 82 -8.76 7.65 1.84
C VAL A 82 -7.53 7.95 2.71
N SER A 83 -7.41 9.16 3.28
CA SER A 83 -6.27 9.52 4.14
C SER A 83 -6.19 8.73 5.45
N GLN A 84 -7.34 8.30 6.01
CA GLN A 84 -7.34 7.40 7.17
C GLN A 84 -6.82 6.00 6.79
N ARG A 85 -7.22 5.49 5.62
CA ARG A 85 -6.74 4.19 5.11
C ARG A 85 -5.27 4.25 4.72
N ALA A 86 -4.81 5.35 4.11
CA ALA A 86 -3.41 5.57 3.79
C ALA A 86 -2.54 5.63 5.06
N ALA A 87 -2.96 6.40 6.08
CA ALA A 87 -2.29 6.41 7.38
C ALA A 87 -2.27 5.02 8.02
N ALA A 88 -3.39 4.29 8.01
CA ALA A 88 -3.47 2.94 8.56
C ALA A 88 -2.56 1.95 7.80
N ALA A 89 -2.44 2.09 6.48
CA ALA A 89 -1.52 1.30 5.67
C ALA A 89 -0.06 1.59 6.05
N GLY A 90 0.31 2.87 6.16
CA GLY A 90 1.64 3.28 6.59
C GLY A 90 2.01 2.80 8.01
N ILE A 91 1.08 2.90 8.95
CA ILE A 91 1.24 2.36 10.32
C ILE A 91 1.44 0.85 10.26
N SER A 92 0.62 0.14 9.47
CA SER A 92 0.73 -1.31 9.32
C SER A 92 2.09 -1.72 8.77
N ASN A 93 2.62 -1.01 7.77
CA ASN A 93 3.95 -1.26 7.23
C ASN A 93 5.06 -1.00 8.25
N ALA A 94 4.98 0.08 9.03
CA ALA A 94 5.99 0.36 10.06
C ALA A 94 6.00 -0.71 11.17
N VAL A 95 4.81 -1.14 11.64
CA VAL A 95 4.69 -2.16 12.68
C VAL A 95 5.11 -3.55 12.17
N THR A 96 4.68 -3.95 10.98
CA THR A 96 5.13 -5.22 10.36
C THR A 96 6.63 -5.19 10.05
N GLY A 97 7.19 -4.03 9.72
CA GLY A 97 8.63 -3.82 9.61
C GLY A 97 9.38 -4.02 10.93
N PHE A 98 8.82 -3.52 12.04
CA PHE A 98 9.32 -3.78 13.39
C PHE A 98 9.27 -5.27 13.77
N LEU A 99 8.15 -5.93 13.48
CA LEU A 99 7.95 -7.36 13.67
C LEU A 99 8.71 -8.24 12.67
N CYS A 100 9.45 -7.63 11.73
CA CYS A 100 10.24 -8.30 10.69
C CYS A 100 9.41 -9.21 9.76
N THR A 101 8.13 -8.89 9.55
CA THR A 101 7.22 -9.63 8.65
C THR A 101 7.07 -8.98 7.28
N SER A 102 7.35 -7.67 7.16
CA SER A 102 7.37 -6.96 5.87
C SER A 102 8.78 -6.88 5.29
N ARG A 103 8.90 -7.05 3.96
CA ARG A 103 10.19 -7.04 3.23
C ARG A 103 10.51 -5.71 2.55
N ARG A 104 9.52 -4.85 2.27
CA ARG A 104 9.71 -3.57 1.57
C ARG A 104 8.98 -2.46 2.30
N LEU A 105 9.77 -1.63 2.99
CA LEU A 105 9.29 -0.51 3.79
C LEU A 105 9.56 0.85 3.13
N HIS A 106 10.41 0.87 2.12
CA HIS A 106 10.92 2.07 1.48
C HIS A 106 10.88 1.92 -0.03
N ALA A 107 10.79 3.04 -0.74
CA ALA A 107 11.00 3.06 -2.18
C ALA A 107 12.45 2.67 -2.49
N CYS A 108 12.64 2.07 -3.67
CA CYS A 108 13.97 1.88 -4.23
C CYS A 108 14.58 3.20 -4.69
N GLU A 109 15.91 3.22 -4.77
CA GLU A 109 16.65 4.36 -5.30
C GLU A 109 16.36 4.57 -6.78
N LYS A 110 16.51 5.81 -7.25
CA LYS A 110 16.14 6.20 -8.63
C LYS A 110 16.89 5.39 -9.68
N GLU A 111 18.12 4.98 -9.39
CA GLU A 111 18.99 4.18 -10.26
C GLU A 111 18.38 2.78 -10.50
N GLU A 112 17.62 2.25 -9.55
CA GLU A 112 16.98 0.93 -9.65
C GLU A 112 15.67 0.96 -10.45
N HIS A 113 15.09 2.14 -10.70
CA HIS A 113 13.77 2.28 -11.31
C HIS A 113 13.74 1.72 -12.74
N ALA A 114 14.82 1.87 -13.50
CA ALA A 114 14.90 1.33 -14.86
C ALA A 114 14.83 -0.20 -14.87
N ALA A 115 15.58 -0.86 -13.97
CA ALA A 115 15.57 -2.31 -13.83
C ALA A 115 14.20 -2.80 -13.32
N CYS A 116 13.59 -2.09 -12.36
CA CYS A 116 12.27 -2.39 -11.84
C CYS A 116 11.19 -2.34 -12.94
N ARG A 117 11.22 -1.30 -13.80
CA ARG A 117 10.32 -1.20 -14.96
C ARG A 117 10.51 -2.31 -15.98
N ALA A 118 11.76 -2.71 -16.25
CA ALA A 118 12.04 -3.83 -17.14
C ALA A 118 11.51 -5.16 -16.56
N GLU A 119 11.61 -5.36 -15.25
CA GLU A 119 11.03 -6.53 -14.58
C GLU A 119 9.51 -6.55 -14.68
N LEU A 120 8.85 -5.41 -14.38
CA LEU A 120 7.40 -5.31 -14.50
C LEU A 120 6.94 -5.58 -15.93
N SER A 121 7.61 -4.99 -16.94
CA SER A 121 7.31 -5.19 -18.36
C SER A 121 7.32 -6.67 -18.75
N ARG A 122 8.32 -7.44 -18.29
CA ARG A 122 8.36 -8.90 -18.52
C ARG A 122 7.21 -9.64 -17.85
N LYS A 123 6.82 -9.25 -16.62
CA LYS A 123 5.74 -9.91 -15.87
C LYS A 123 4.36 -9.72 -16.51
N ILE A 124 4.13 -8.57 -17.14
CA ILE A 124 2.85 -8.19 -17.74
C ILE A 124 2.78 -8.45 -19.25
N GLN A 125 3.87 -8.89 -19.88
CA GLN A 125 3.92 -9.12 -21.31
C GLN A 125 2.86 -10.13 -21.77
N GLY A 126 2.07 -9.75 -22.78
CA GLY A 126 1.05 -10.61 -23.39
C GLY A 126 -0.20 -10.85 -22.54
N LYS A 127 -0.34 -10.15 -21.40
CA LYS A 127 -1.47 -10.26 -20.48
C LYS A 127 -2.38 -9.05 -20.60
N LYS A 128 -3.66 -9.22 -20.25
CA LYS A 128 -4.62 -8.12 -20.06
C LYS A 128 -4.43 -7.51 -18.67
N ILE A 129 -4.26 -6.20 -18.61
CA ILE A 129 -3.83 -5.48 -17.40
C ILE A 129 -4.89 -4.48 -16.98
N TYR A 130 -5.34 -4.60 -15.73
CA TYR A 130 -6.13 -3.55 -15.07
C TYR A 130 -5.25 -2.84 -14.05
N CYS A 131 -5.34 -1.51 -13.99
CA CYS A 131 -4.58 -0.69 -13.04
C CYS A 131 -5.52 -0.11 -11.98
N CYS A 132 -5.38 -0.57 -10.74
CA CYS A 132 -6.04 -0.03 -9.55
C CYS A 132 -5.12 1.01 -8.90
N GLY A 133 -5.41 2.29 -9.15
CA GLY A 133 -4.61 3.44 -8.72
C GLY A 133 -4.02 4.25 -9.88
N ASP A 134 -3.43 5.39 -9.55
CA ASP A 134 -2.75 6.28 -10.48
C ASP A 134 -1.27 5.89 -10.64
N MET A 135 -0.95 5.28 -11.78
CA MET A 135 0.35 4.70 -12.08
C MET A 135 0.74 4.92 -13.55
N ALA A 136 1.06 6.16 -13.92
CA ALA A 136 1.37 6.53 -15.30
C ALA A 136 2.47 5.65 -15.94
N ASP A 137 3.54 5.36 -15.20
CA ASP A 137 4.64 4.50 -15.68
C ASP A 137 4.16 3.08 -15.98
N ALA A 138 3.36 2.47 -15.10
CA ALA A 138 2.84 1.11 -15.31
C ALA A 138 1.82 1.05 -16.45
N ARG A 139 0.95 2.06 -16.58
CA ARG A 139 0.01 2.17 -17.71
C ARG A 139 0.75 2.29 -19.04
N LYS A 140 1.83 3.06 -19.10
CA LYS A 140 2.68 3.18 -20.28
C LYS A 140 3.33 1.84 -20.65
N LEU A 141 3.76 1.05 -19.67
CA LEU A 141 4.33 -0.28 -19.91
C LEU A 141 3.29 -1.28 -20.42
N ALA A 142 2.05 -1.20 -19.94
CA ALA A 142 0.95 -2.06 -20.39
C ALA A 142 0.47 -1.71 -21.81
N GLY A 143 0.43 -0.42 -22.17
CA GLY A 143 0.04 0.03 -23.51
C GLY A 143 -1.31 -0.54 -23.96
N ASN A 144 -1.33 -1.22 -25.10
CA ASN A 144 -2.55 -1.79 -25.70
C ASN A 144 -3.14 -2.99 -24.93
N SER A 145 -2.45 -3.48 -23.90
CA SER A 145 -2.94 -4.56 -23.03
C SER A 145 -3.88 -4.06 -21.92
N LEU A 146 -4.08 -2.75 -21.79
CA LEU A 146 -4.95 -2.18 -20.76
C LEU A 146 -6.41 -2.57 -20.99
N VAL A 147 -7.09 -2.95 -19.91
CA VAL A 147 -8.53 -3.18 -19.87
C VAL A 147 -9.20 -2.27 -18.84
N ASP A 148 -10.47 -1.96 -19.06
CA ASP A 148 -11.23 -1.01 -18.22
C ASP A 148 -11.91 -1.68 -17.01
N ARG A 149 -11.96 -3.00 -17.00
CA ARG A 149 -12.70 -3.81 -16.01
C ARG A 149 -11.77 -4.84 -15.34
N PRO A 150 -11.77 -4.95 -14.00
CA PRO A 150 -10.91 -5.89 -13.28
C PRO A 150 -11.17 -7.36 -13.66
N GLU A 151 -12.41 -7.72 -14.00
CA GLU A 151 -12.81 -9.07 -14.42
C GLU A 151 -12.23 -9.49 -15.77
N ASP A 152 -11.92 -8.53 -16.65
CA ASP A 152 -11.32 -8.78 -17.96
C ASP A 152 -9.79 -8.94 -17.88
N ALA A 153 -9.21 -8.71 -16.69
CA ALA A 153 -7.78 -8.72 -16.49
C ALA A 153 -7.22 -10.10 -16.12
N ASP A 154 -6.05 -10.38 -16.68
CA ASP A 154 -5.20 -11.49 -16.24
C ASP A 154 -4.38 -11.09 -15.00
N ILE A 155 -3.95 -9.82 -14.94
CA ILE A 155 -3.25 -9.22 -13.80
C ILE A 155 -3.88 -7.86 -13.45
N ILE A 156 -4.06 -7.63 -12.16
CA ILE A 156 -4.41 -6.34 -11.59
C ILE A 156 -3.18 -5.77 -10.89
N LEU A 157 -2.71 -4.62 -11.37
CA LEU A 157 -1.66 -3.84 -10.73
C LEU A 157 -2.30 -2.93 -9.67
N VAL A 158 -1.78 -2.93 -8.44
CA VAL A 158 -2.34 -2.16 -7.32
C VAL A 158 -1.26 -1.28 -6.70
N THR A 159 -1.47 0.03 -6.65
CA THR A 159 -0.64 0.99 -5.89
C THR A 159 -1.33 1.39 -4.59
N GLY A 160 -0.62 2.06 -3.67
CA GLY A 160 -1.20 2.49 -2.40
C GLY A 160 -2.44 3.39 -2.52
N ASP A 161 -2.45 4.30 -3.49
CA ASP A 161 -3.62 5.15 -3.75
C ASP A 161 -4.81 4.34 -4.31
N GLY A 162 -4.55 3.30 -5.10
CA GLY A 162 -5.57 2.35 -5.53
C GLY A 162 -6.13 1.53 -4.37
N LEU A 163 -5.25 1.04 -3.50
CA LEU A 163 -5.59 0.22 -2.34
C LEU A 163 -6.42 0.96 -1.30
N THR A 164 -6.39 2.29 -1.28
CA THR A 164 -7.03 3.12 -0.25
C THR A 164 -8.34 3.77 -0.70
N ARG A 165 -8.80 3.53 -1.94
CA ARG A 165 -10.10 4.01 -2.44
C ARG A 165 -11.25 3.15 -1.95
N ASP A 166 -12.46 3.69 -1.92
CA ASP A 166 -13.64 2.97 -1.43
C ASP A 166 -13.97 1.72 -2.28
N ASP A 167 -13.70 1.77 -3.59
CA ASP A 167 -13.92 0.68 -4.52
C ASP A 167 -12.89 -0.46 -4.40
N ALA A 168 -11.79 -0.25 -3.66
CA ALA A 168 -10.79 -1.29 -3.40
C ALA A 168 -11.35 -2.50 -2.63
N VAL A 169 -12.58 -2.42 -2.08
CA VAL A 169 -13.30 -3.58 -1.54
C VAL A 169 -13.40 -4.72 -2.57
N LEU A 170 -13.48 -4.42 -3.87
CA LEU A 170 -13.51 -5.43 -4.93
C LEU A 170 -12.27 -6.32 -4.93
N LEU A 171 -11.12 -5.82 -4.47
CA LEU A 171 -9.87 -6.58 -4.44
C LEU A 171 -9.96 -7.78 -3.50
N SER A 172 -10.88 -7.78 -2.52
CA SER A 172 -11.11 -8.91 -1.63
C SER A 172 -11.73 -10.13 -2.32
N GLU A 173 -12.32 -9.94 -3.50
CA GLU A 173 -12.91 -11.02 -4.30
C GLU A 173 -11.96 -11.54 -5.40
N ILE A 174 -10.87 -10.80 -5.66
CA ILE A 174 -9.92 -11.17 -6.70
C ILE A 174 -8.94 -12.21 -6.15
N PRO A 175 -8.71 -13.33 -6.87
CA PRO A 175 -7.69 -14.30 -6.48
C PRO A 175 -6.32 -13.65 -6.32
N ALA A 176 -5.61 -13.96 -5.24
CA ALA A 176 -4.36 -13.31 -4.88
C ALA A 176 -3.28 -13.44 -5.98
N GLU A 177 -3.30 -14.52 -6.76
CA GLU A 177 -2.40 -14.75 -7.89
C GLU A 177 -2.58 -13.77 -9.06
N LYS A 178 -3.74 -13.09 -9.14
CA LYS A 178 -3.99 -12.03 -10.11
C LYS A 178 -3.54 -10.65 -9.62
N LEU A 179 -3.33 -10.48 -8.32
CA LEU A 179 -2.98 -9.19 -7.72
C LEU A 179 -1.46 -9.00 -7.69
N LEU A 180 -0.98 -7.89 -8.25
CA LEU A 180 0.42 -7.48 -8.16
C LEU A 180 0.51 -6.08 -7.54
N TYR A 181 0.91 -6.05 -6.28
CA TYR A 181 1.12 -4.82 -5.52
C TYR A 181 2.42 -4.12 -5.92
N LEU A 182 2.34 -2.81 -6.17
CA LEU A 182 3.44 -1.97 -6.61
C LEU A 182 3.69 -0.85 -5.61
N GLY A 183 4.92 -0.79 -5.11
CA GLY A 183 5.39 0.26 -4.20
C GLY A 183 5.32 -0.11 -2.71
N PRO A 184 5.99 0.66 -1.85
CA PRO A 184 6.02 0.44 -0.40
C PRO A 184 4.73 0.84 0.32
N SER A 185 3.79 1.52 -0.33
CA SER A 185 2.52 1.97 0.29
C SER A 185 1.46 0.88 0.40
N THR A 186 1.70 -0.30 -0.18
CA THR A 186 0.76 -1.44 -0.15
C THR A 186 0.95 -2.26 1.13
N VAL A 187 -0.13 -2.91 1.60
CA VAL A 187 -0.17 -3.70 2.86
C VAL A 187 -0.65 -5.12 2.65
#